data_AF-A0A431HYI6-F1
#
_entry.id   AF-A0A431HYI6-F1
#
_cell.length_a   1.000
_cell.length_b   1.000
_cell.length_c   1.000
_cell.angle_alpha   90.00
_cell.angle_beta   90.00
_cell.angle_gamma   90.00
#
_symmetry.space_group_name_H-M   'P 1'
#
loop_
_entity.id
_entity.type
_entity.pdbx_description
1 polymer ?
#
loop_
_entity_poly.entity_id
_entity_poly.type
_entity_poly.pdbx_seq_one_letter_code
_entity_poly.pdbx_strand_id
1 'polypeptide(L)'
;MAKINIQYINRDLVGSKKQFVGLAKGAALSKFNAAKNELLEDFDNHQVTKELEGDPLKEGKILSKGNLFAFFGFEQGEKPTEPIREILKNEIQLENNPEFIAKRIGFKISFPIKEPTKKELEDAAPMPNYTSGSWITKVEKGLKGLEAFLVGAFIGSRSGGGIQAKNKVRDESFSGTPYLTAILKKFRERLKK
;
A
#
# COMPACT_ATOMS: atom_id res chain seq x y z
N MET A 1 -2.44 4.31 -14.84
CA MET A 1 -3.79 4.66 -14.34
C MET A 1 -4.69 3.45 -14.48
N ALA A 2 -5.30 2.96 -13.38
CA ALA A 2 -6.37 1.98 -13.48
C ALA A 2 -7.67 2.62 -13.98
N LYS A 3 -8.54 1.77 -14.54
CA LYS A 3 -9.84 2.18 -15.06
C LYS A 3 -10.86 1.06 -14.83
N ILE A 4 -12.09 1.41 -14.48
CA ILE A 4 -13.22 0.46 -14.43
C ILE A 4 -13.97 0.53 -15.74
N ASN A 5 -14.24 -0.63 -16.32
CA ASN A 5 -14.79 -0.77 -17.66
C ASN A 5 -16.17 -1.42 -17.62
N ILE A 6 -17.19 -0.74 -18.14
CA ILE A 6 -18.54 -1.30 -18.29
C ILE A 6 -18.89 -1.35 -19.78
N GLN A 7 -19.24 -2.54 -20.30
CA GLN A 7 -19.54 -2.79 -21.71
C GLN A 7 -21.03 -2.89 -21.97
N TYR A 8 -21.50 -2.31 -23.08
CA TYR A 8 -22.88 -2.44 -23.53
C TYR A 8 -22.96 -2.58 -25.05
N ILE A 9 -23.88 -3.42 -25.49
CA ILE A 9 -23.98 -3.89 -26.87
C ILE A 9 -25.09 -3.15 -27.65
N ASN A 10 -26.14 -2.67 -26.98
CA ASN A 10 -27.33 -2.16 -27.66
C ASN A 10 -27.62 -0.69 -27.33
N ARG A 11 -27.42 0.20 -28.32
CA ARG A 11 -27.60 1.65 -28.19
C ARG A 11 -29.08 2.04 -28.13
N ASP A 12 -29.96 1.21 -28.68
CA ASP A 12 -31.37 1.53 -28.93
C ASP A 12 -32.29 1.11 -27.78
N LEU A 13 -31.77 0.39 -26.76
CA LEU A 13 -32.52 -0.05 -25.56
C LEU A 13 -32.57 0.99 -24.43
N VAL A 14 -32.04 2.21 -24.62
CA VAL A 14 -31.85 3.16 -23.51
C VAL A 14 -32.47 4.52 -23.82
N GLY A 15 -33.47 4.91 -23.02
CA GLY A 15 -34.25 6.14 -23.21
C GLY A 15 -33.46 7.46 -23.10
N SER A 16 -32.31 7.51 -22.40
CA SER A 16 -31.41 8.68 -22.41
C SER A 16 -29.95 8.38 -22.01
N LYS A 17 -28.99 9.10 -22.61
CA LYS A 17 -27.55 9.03 -22.30
C LYS A 17 -27.22 9.34 -20.83
N LYS A 18 -28.01 10.21 -20.18
CA LYS A 18 -27.80 10.63 -18.79
C LYS A 18 -28.14 9.53 -17.78
N GLN A 19 -29.27 8.85 -17.97
CA GLN A 19 -29.67 7.72 -17.11
C GLN A 19 -28.67 6.57 -17.21
N PHE A 20 -28.16 6.32 -18.43
CA PHE A 20 -27.13 5.31 -18.67
C PHE A 20 -25.83 5.55 -17.90
N VAL A 21 -25.30 6.78 -17.95
CA VAL A 21 -24.09 7.15 -17.22
C VAL A 21 -24.30 7.01 -15.72
N GLY A 22 -25.49 7.35 -15.20
CA GLY A 22 -25.84 7.14 -13.80
C GLY A 22 -25.75 5.67 -13.37
N LEU A 23 -26.34 4.76 -14.13
CA LEU A 23 -26.28 3.32 -13.85
C LEU A 23 -24.85 2.76 -13.95
N ALA A 24 -24.13 3.11 -15.01
CA ALA A 24 -22.74 2.69 -15.19
C ALA A 24 -21.83 3.23 -14.06
N LYS A 25 -22.08 4.46 -13.60
CA LYS A 25 -21.38 5.06 -12.46
C LYS A 25 -21.70 4.34 -11.16
N GLY A 26 -22.96 3.99 -10.92
CA GLY A 26 -23.35 3.21 -9.74
C GLY A 26 -22.63 1.86 -9.68
N ALA A 27 -22.62 1.12 -10.79
CA ALA A 27 -21.90 -0.16 -10.90
C ALA A 27 -20.38 0.02 -10.71
N ALA A 28 -19.79 1.04 -11.34
CA ALA A 28 -18.37 1.34 -11.19
C ALA A 28 -18.01 1.73 -9.74
N LEU A 29 -18.84 2.54 -9.09
CA LEU A 29 -18.65 2.97 -7.71
C LEU A 29 -18.75 1.80 -6.74
N SER A 30 -19.73 0.91 -6.92
CA SER A 30 -19.85 -0.30 -6.08
C SER A 30 -18.60 -1.18 -6.19
N LYS A 31 -18.13 -1.44 -7.42
CA LYS A 31 -16.93 -2.24 -7.66
C LYS A 31 -15.66 -1.55 -7.14
N PHE A 32 -15.56 -0.24 -7.32
CA PHE A 32 -14.47 0.57 -6.78
C PHE A 32 -14.41 0.48 -5.26
N ASN A 33 -15.54 0.69 -4.56
CA ASN A 33 -15.61 0.66 -3.11
C ASN A 33 -15.27 -0.72 -2.55
N ALA A 34 -15.77 -1.79 -3.18
CA ALA A 34 -15.41 -3.16 -2.80
C ALA A 34 -13.90 -3.40 -2.93
N ALA A 35 -13.31 -3.06 -4.09
CA ALA A 35 -11.88 -3.22 -4.31
C ALA A 35 -11.03 -2.35 -3.35
N LYS A 36 -11.50 -1.14 -3.01
CA LYS A 36 -10.83 -0.24 -2.08
C LYS A 36 -10.89 -0.72 -0.64
N ASN A 37 -12.01 -1.33 -0.23
CA ASN A 37 -12.11 -1.96 1.09
C ASN A 37 -11.13 -3.14 1.21
N GLU A 38 -11.09 -4.01 0.19
CA GLU A 38 -10.12 -5.11 0.16
C GLU A 38 -8.66 -4.63 0.09
N LEU A 39 -8.40 -3.47 -0.54
CA LEU A 39 -7.08 -2.83 -0.54
C LEU A 39 -6.65 -2.42 0.87
N LEU A 40 -7.54 -1.79 1.64
CA LEU A 40 -7.26 -1.37 3.01
C LEU A 40 -7.10 -2.59 3.92
N GLU A 41 -7.91 -3.63 3.72
CA GLU A 41 -7.77 -4.89 4.45
C GLU A 41 -6.45 -5.59 4.13
N ASP A 42 -6.04 -5.65 2.86
CA ASP A 42 -4.75 -6.20 2.45
C ASP A 42 -3.59 -5.44 3.12
N PHE A 43 -3.71 -4.11 3.22
CA PHE A 43 -2.74 -3.27 3.92
C PHE A 43 -2.68 -3.61 5.41
N ASP A 44 -3.82 -3.64 6.10
CA ASP A 44 -3.89 -3.88 7.56
C ASP A 44 -3.44 -5.27 7.95
N ASN A 45 -3.77 -6.25 7.13
CA ASN A 45 -3.45 -7.63 7.40
C ASN A 45 -2.03 -8.03 7.01
N HIS A 46 -1.32 -7.19 6.26
CA HIS A 46 0.03 -7.47 5.81
C HIS A 46 0.99 -7.59 7.00
N GLN A 47 1.93 -8.54 6.92
CA GLN A 47 2.92 -8.74 7.99
C GLN A 47 3.78 -7.50 8.22
N VAL A 48 4.14 -6.78 7.15
CA VAL A 48 4.91 -5.53 7.23
C VAL A 48 4.18 -4.49 8.09
N THR A 49 2.89 -4.26 7.83
CA THR A 49 2.06 -3.33 8.60
C THR A 49 1.98 -3.74 10.06
N LYS A 50 1.72 -5.03 10.32
CA LYS A 50 1.63 -5.57 11.68
C LYS A 50 2.93 -5.44 12.47
N GLU A 51 4.08 -5.57 11.81
CA GLU A 51 5.37 -5.37 12.47
C GLU A 51 5.74 -3.91 12.68
N LEU A 52 5.27 -3.02 11.80
CA LEU A 52 5.45 -1.58 11.92
C LEU A 52 4.49 -0.92 12.91
N GLU A 53 3.38 -1.58 13.23
CA GLU A 53 2.42 -1.15 14.27
C GLU A 53 2.57 -1.95 15.57
N GLY A 54 3.49 -2.91 15.59
CA GLY A 54 3.69 -3.85 16.69
C GLY A 54 4.51 -3.28 17.84
N ASP A 55 4.50 -4.00 18.95
CA ASP A 55 5.37 -3.71 20.09
C ASP A 55 6.85 -3.94 19.72
N PRO A 56 7.74 -2.94 19.84
CA PRO A 56 9.16 -3.03 19.48
C PRO A 56 9.91 -4.18 20.16
N LEU A 57 9.45 -4.66 21.32
CA LEU A 57 10.09 -5.75 22.05
C LEU A 57 9.61 -7.14 21.62
N LYS A 58 8.56 -7.23 20.79
CA LYS A 58 8.00 -8.51 20.32
C LYS A 58 8.61 -8.93 18.99
N GLU A 59 8.82 -10.23 18.85
CA GLU A 59 9.30 -10.82 17.60
C GLU A 59 8.25 -10.73 16.51
N GLY A 60 8.71 -10.40 15.30
CA GLY A 60 7.96 -10.43 14.06
C GLY A 60 8.08 -11.77 13.34
N LYS A 61 7.61 -11.80 12.09
CA LYS A 61 7.71 -12.95 11.18
C LYS A 61 8.65 -12.69 10.00
N ILE A 62 8.98 -11.43 9.73
CA ILE A 62 9.80 -10.98 8.59
C ILE A 62 11.29 -11.09 8.93
N LEU A 63 11.66 -10.70 10.15
CA LEU A 63 13.04 -10.78 10.64
C LEU A 63 13.24 -12.06 11.46
N SER A 64 14.46 -12.59 11.49
CA SER A 64 14.77 -13.75 12.36
C SER A 64 14.74 -13.38 13.85
N LYS A 65 14.96 -12.11 14.19
CA LYS A 65 14.87 -11.57 15.55
C LYS A 65 14.30 -10.15 15.54
N GLY A 66 13.39 -9.88 16.48
CA GLY A 66 12.73 -8.58 16.62
C GLY A 66 11.75 -8.32 15.48
N ASN A 67 11.46 -7.05 15.20
CA ASN A 67 10.51 -6.66 14.16
C ASN A 67 10.99 -5.42 13.39
N LEU A 68 10.30 -5.10 12.30
CA LEU A 68 10.61 -3.93 11.46
C LEU A 68 10.58 -2.60 12.22
N PHE A 69 9.66 -2.40 13.17
CA PHE A 69 9.58 -1.15 13.91
C PHE A 69 10.85 -0.90 14.73
N ALA A 70 11.30 -1.91 15.47
CA ALA A 70 12.53 -1.87 16.25
C ALA A 70 13.77 -1.75 15.35
N PHE A 71 13.82 -2.50 14.26
CA PHE A 71 14.93 -2.50 13.31
C PHE A 71 15.13 -1.14 12.64
N PHE A 72 14.04 -0.53 12.17
CA PHE A 72 14.07 0.81 11.61
C PHE A 72 14.18 1.90 12.66
N GLY A 73 14.14 1.57 13.96
CA GLY A 73 14.34 2.51 15.06
C GLY A 73 13.41 3.71 15.02
N PHE A 74 12.13 3.46 14.69
CA PHE A 74 11.07 4.45 14.87
C PHE A 74 10.96 4.85 16.33
N GLU A 75 10.46 6.05 16.60
CA GLU A 75 10.29 6.54 17.96
C GLU A 75 9.14 5.82 18.66
N GLN A 76 9.25 5.57 19.97
CA GLN A 76 8.17 4.94 20.72
C GLN A 76 6.84 5.69 20.56
N GLY A 77 5.79 4.97 20.17
CA GLY A 77 4.47 5.55 19.91
C GLY A 77 4.30 6.17 18.51
N GLU A 78 5.35 6.21 17.69
CA GLU A 78 5.27 6.61 16.29
C GLU A 78 4.36 5.65 15.51
N LYS A 79 3.60 6.19 14.55
CA LYS A 79 2.71 5.41 13.68
C LYS A 79 3.17 5.53 12.21
N PRO A 80 4.25 4.83 11.81
CA PRO A 80 4.86 5.02 10.50
C PRO A 80 3.96 4.59 9.33
N THR A 81 2.93 3.78 9.59
CA THR A 81 1.96 3.28 8.61
C THR A 81 0.78 4.24 8.39
N GLU A 82 0.48 5.14 9.34
CA GLU A 82 -0.70 6.00 9.30
C GLU A 82 -0.73 6.93 8.06
N PRO A 83 0.37 7.62 7.68
CA PRO A 83 0.36 8.45 6.48
C PRO A 83 0.00 7.67 5.21
N ILE A 84 0.46 6.42 5.12
CA ILE A 84 0.16 5.54 3.97
C ILE A 84 -1.29 5.10 4.00
N ARG A 85 -1.81 4.74 5.17
CA ARG A 85 -3.23 4.41 5.38
C ARG A 85 -4.12 5.57 4.93
N GLU A 86 -3.79 6.80 5.31
CA GLU A 86 -4.52 8.01 4.93
C GLU A 86 -4.50 8.24 3.41
N ILE A 87 -3.35 8.08 2.76
CA ILE A 87 -3.24 8.19 1.30
C ILE A 87 -4.11 7.14 0.60
N LEU A 88 -4.03 5.87 1.00
CA LEU A 88 -4.85 4.80 0.42
C LEU A 88 -6.35 5.06 0.61
N LYS A 89 -6.73 5.60 1.77
CA LYS A 89 -8.12 5.91 2.11
C LYS A 89 -8.64 7.16 1.41
N ASN A 90 -7.85 8.21 1.26
CA ASN A 90 -8.36 9.53 0.86
C ASN A 90 -8.01 9.89 -0.58
N GLU A 91 -6.85 9.48 -1.09
CA GLU A 91 -6.35 9.93 -2.40
C GLU A 91 -6.72 9.00 -3.55
N ILE A 92 -7.00 7.72 -3.25
CA ILE A 92 -7.53 6.79 -4.24
C ILE A 92 -9.00 7.09 -4.48
N GLN A 93 -9.34 7.61 -5.65
CA GLN A 93 -10.69 8.10 -5.97
C GLN A 93 -11.14 7.69 -7.37
N LEU A 94 -12.43 7.37 -7.50
CA LEU A 94 -13.07 7.17 -8.81
C LEU A 94 -13.36 8.54 -9.44
N GLU A 95 -12.83 8.77 -10.63
CA GLU A 95 -13.01 10.05 -11.32
C GLU A 95 -14.45 10.22 -11.79
N ASN A 96 -14.96 11.45 -11.67
CA ASN A 96 -16.33 11.78 -12.05
C ASN A 96 -16.54 11.92 -13.56
N ASN A 97 -15.46 11.97 -14.34
CA ASN A 97 -15.47 12.19 -15.78
C ASN A 97 -15.26 10.85 -16.52
N PRO A 98 -16.34 10.13 -16.89
CA PRO A 98 -16.21 8.90 -17.66
C PRO A 98 -15.72 9.14 -19.09
N GLU A 99 -14.88 8.23 -19.56
CA GLU A 99 -14.45 8.14 -20.95
C GLU A 99 -15.38 7.20 -21.74
N PHE A 100 -15.79 7.63 -22.93
CA PHE A 100 -16.57 6.82 -23.85
C PHE A 100 -15.67 6.26 -24.94
N ILE A 101 -15.64 4.93 -25.04
CA ILE A 101 -14.82 4.21 -26.01
C ILE A 101 -15.78 3.50 -26.97
N ALA A 102 -15.82 3.96 -28.22
CA ALA A 102 -16.60 3.30 -29.27
C ALA A 102 -16.07 1.89 -29.54
N LYS A 103 -16.98 0.95 -29.82
CA LYS A 103 -16.65 -0.42 -30.21
C LYS A 103 -17.37 -0.76 -31.52
N ARG A 104 -16.92 -1.83 -32.20
CA ARG A 104 -17.54 -2.32 -33.45
C ARG A 104 -19.04 -2.58 -33.27
N ILE A 105 -19.43 -3.06 -32.09
CA ILE A 105 -20.82 -3.20 -31.66
C ILE A 105 -20.94 -2.54 -30.30
N GLY A 106 -21.76 -1.48 -30.20
CA GLY A 106 -22.00 -0.74 -28.97
C GLY A 106 -20.84 0.16 -28.53
N PHE A 107 -20.71 0.35 -27.22
CA PHE A 107 -19.72 1.23 -26.62
C PHE A 107 -19.34 0.78 -25.21
N LYS A 108 -18.21 1.27 -24.74
CA LYS A 108 -17.65 0.99 -23.43
C LYS A 108 -17.51 2.30 -22.67
N ILE A 109 -18.02 2.33 -21.44
CA ILE A 109 -17.71 3.42 -20.51
C ILE A 109 -16.54 2.99 -19.64
N SER A 110 -15.56 3.87 -19.55
CA SER A 110 -14.37 3.69 -18.75
C SER A 110 -14.31 4.79 -17.69
N PHE A 111 -14.27 4.43 -16.42
CA PHE A 111 -14.13 5.36 -15.30
C PHE A 111 -12.67 5.36 -14.84
N PRO A 112 -11.92 6.44 -15.06
CA PRO A 112 -10.56 6.56 -14.57
C PRO A 112 -10.50 6.54 -13.04
N ILE A 113 -9.37 6.11 -12.51
CA ILE A 113 -9.10 6.14 -11.06
C ILE A 113 -7.86 6.98 -10.83
N LYS A 114 -7.98 7.94 -9.92
CA LYS A 114 -6.84 8.64 -9.34
C LYS A 114 -6.17 7.72 -8.33
N GLU A 115 -4.87 7.51 -8.49
CA GLU A 115 -4.05 6.70 -7.59
C GLU A 115 -2.77 7.46 -7.25
N PRO A 116 -2.23 7.31 -6.03
CA PRO A 116 -0.93 7.85 -5.71
C PRO A 116 0.15 7.17 -6.54
N THR A 117 1.14 7.95 -6.94
CA THR A 117 2.37 7.50 -7.56
C THR A 117 3.24 6.79 -6.53
N LYS A 118 4.16 5.96 -7.02
CA LYS A 118 5.16 5.32 -6.16
C LYS A 118 5.98 6.35 -5.37
N LYS A 119 6.29 7.50 -5.98
CA LYS A 119 7.04 8.57 -5.33
C LYS A 119 6.25 9.20 -4.20
N GLU A 120 4.97 9.53 -4.39
CA GLU A 120 4.12 10.09 -3.32
C GLU A 120 4.04 9.15 -2.11
N LEU A 121 3.97 7.83 -2.36
CA LEU A 121 4.00 6.82 -1.29
C LEU A 121 5.36 6.74 -0.58
N GLU A 122 6.46 6.81 -1.34
CA GLU A 122 7.81 6.82 -0.77
C GLU A 122 8.05 8.08 0.09
N ASP A 123 7.63 9.24 -0.40
CA ASP A 123 7.75 10.53 0.27
C ASP A 123 6.92 10.58 1.57
N ALA A 124 5.78 9.89 1.60
CA ALA A 124 4.94 9.74 2.80
C ALA A 124 5.42 8.67 3.79
N ALA A 125 6.46 7.90 3.43
CA ALA A 125 7.04 6.85 4.25
C ALA A 125 8.53 7.12 4.53
N PRO A 126 8.90 8.29 5.08
CA PRO A 126 10.30 8.60 5.32
C PRO A 126 10.89 7.64 6.35
N MET A 127 12.15 7.31 6.15
CA MET A 127 12.94 6.70 7.21
C MET A 127 13.12 7.66 8.39
N PRO A 128 13.34 7.15 9.62
CA PRO A 128 13.68 8.01 10.74
C PRO A 128 14.94 8.85 10.47
N ASN A 129 14.95 10.06 11.02
CA ASN A 129 15.91 11.16 10.80
C ASN A 129 17.43 10.85 10.81
N TYR A 130 17.88 9.65 11.20
CA TYR A 130 19.29 9.24 11.11
C TYR A 130 19.63 8.47 9.83
N THR A 131 18.66 8.20 8.96
CA THR A 131 18.88 7.55 7.66
C THR A 131 17.93 8.11 6.61
N SER A 132 18.39 8.15 5.36
CA SER A 132 17.63 8.69 4.24
C SER A 132 16.81 7.62 3.51
N GLY A 133 15.87 8.09 2.69
CA GLY A 133 15.01 7.26 1.83
C GLY A 133 13.70 6.86 2.51
N SER A 134 13.03 5.88 1.91
CA SER A 134 11.72 5.40 2.35
C SER A 134 11.80 4.00 2.95
N TRP A 135 11.10 3.78 4.06
CA TRP A 135 11.01 2.46 4.68
C TRP A 135 10.30 1.45 3.77
N ILE A 136 9.34 1.87 2.94
CA ILE A 136 8.68 1.01 1.94
C ILE A 136 9.73 0.44 0.99
N THR A 137 10.60 1.30 0.46
CA THR A 137 11.65 0.90 -0.47
C THR A 137 12.64 -0.07 0.17
N LYS A 138 13.00 0.15 1.45
CA LYS A 138 13.91 -0.76 2.16
C LYS A 138 13.26 -2.12 2.42
N VAL A 139 11.99 -2.16 2.83
CA VAL A 139 11.27 -3.42 3.01
C VAL A 139 11.16 -4.19 1.68
N GLU A 140 10.81 -3.53 0.58
CA GLU A 140 10.60 -4.22 -0.71
C GLU A 140 11.89 -4.63 -1.41
N LYS A 141 12.99 -3.88 -1.26
CA LYS A 141 14.26 -4.17 -1.95
C LYS A 141 15.24 -4.99 -1.13
N GLY A 142 15.07 -5.05 0.19
CA GLY A 142 16.00 -5.72 1.10
C GLY A 142 16.59 -4.77 2.15
N LEU A 143 16.86 -5.34 3.31
CA LEU A 143 17.34 -4.65 4.50
C LEU A 143 18.83 -4.92 4.64
N LYS A 144 19.61 -3.85 4.76
CA LYS A 144 21.05 -3.91 5.06
C LYS A 144 21.27 -3.64 6.54
N GLY A 145 22.27 -4.27 7.15
CA GLY A 145 22.60 -4.06 8.57
C GLY A 145 21.79 -4.94 9.53
N LEU A 146 21.05 -5.93 9.04
CA LEU A 146 20.39 -6.91 9.91
C LEU A 146 21.40 -7.77 10.68
N GLU A 147 22.55 -8.03 10.06
CA GLU A 147 23.67 -8.76 10.63
C GLU A 147 24.27 -8.10 11.88
N ALA A 148 24.01 -6.80 12.09
CA ALA A 148 24.45 -6.00 13.23
C ALA A 148 23.30 -5.63 14.20
N PHE A 149 22.06 -6.02 13.89
CA PHE A 149 20.89 -5.63 14.68
C PHE A 149 20.77 -6.47 15.96
N LEU A 150 20.74 -5.79 17.11
CA LEU A 150 20.52 -6.41 18.41
C LEU A 150 19.13 -6.05 18.93
N VAL A 151 18.40 -7.07 19.39
CA VAL A 151 17.05 -6.94 19.93
C VAL A 151 17.11 -7.00 21.44
N GLY A 152 16.38 -6.12 22.10
CA GLY A 152 16.33 -6.03 23.55
C GLY A 152 15.97 -4.64 24.03
N ALA A 153 15.71 -4.55 25.33
CA ALA A 153 15.50 -3.27 26.00
C ALA A 153 16.85 -2.59 26.25
N PHE A 154 17.12 -1.49 25.56
CA PHE A 154 18.37 -0.73 25.70
C PHE A 154 18.07 0.72 26.11
N ILE A 155 18.78 1.20 27.14
CA ILE A 155 18.76 2.61 27.53
C ILE A 155 19.35 3.42 26.35
N GLY A 156 18.58 4.38 25.83
CA GLY A 156 18.96 5.18 24.66
C GLY A 156 18.54 4.59 23.30
N SER A 157 17.84 3.45 23.26
CA SER A 157 17.18 3.00 22.03
C SER A 157 15.97 3.89 21.72
N ARG A 158 15.88 4.37 20.48
CA ARG A 158 14.77 5.21 20.02
C ARG A 158 13.43 4.49 20.03
N SER A 159 13.43 3.23 19.57
CA SER A 159 12.25 2.37 19.56
C SER A 159 12.05 1.65 20.88
N GLY A 160 13.08 1.60 21.73
CA GLY A 160 13.08 0.80 22.96
C GLY A 160 13.32 -0.70 22.73
N GLY A 161 13.29 -1.20 21.49
CA GLY A 161 13.34 -2.63 21.16
C GLY A 161 14.60 -3.14 20.48
N GLY A 162 15.52 -2.25 20.11
CA GLY A 162 16.78 -2.66 19.51
C GLY A 162 17.78 -1.56 19.23
N ILE A 163 18.99 -1.97 18.88
CA ILE A 163 20.12 -1.10 18.52
C ILE A 163 20.94 -1.72 17.39
N GLN A 164 21.74 -0.89 16.71
CA GLN A 164 22.72 -1.34 15.72
C GLN A 164 24.10 -1.46 16.38
N ALA A 165 24.67 -2.66 16.37
CA ALA A 165 26.04 -2.89 16.84
C ALA A 165 27.07 -2.34 15.83
N LYS A 166 28.27 -2.02 16.31
CA LYS A 166 29.39 -1.61 15.42
C LYS A 166 29.91 -2.75 14.56
N ASN A 167 29.86 -3.97 15.10
CA ASN A 167 30.35 -5.17 14.44
C ASN A 167 29.18 -6.09 14.10
N LYS A 168 29.38 -6.94 13.10
CA LYS A 168 28.49 -8.04 12.78
C LYS A 168 28.33 -8.97 13.98
N VAL A 169 27.08 -9.27 14.35
CA VAL A 169 26.72 -10.15 15.46
C VAL A 169 26.12 -11.47 15.00
N ARG A 170 25.68 -11.58 13.74
CA ARG A 170 25.18 -12.83 13.14
C ARG A 170 25.25 -12.82 11.61
N ASP A 171 25.20 -13.99 11.01
CA ASP A 171 24.99 -14.15 9.56
C ASP A 171 23.50 -14.08 9.24
N GLU A 172 23.02 -12.90 8.85
CA GLU A 172 21.65 -12.71 8.39
C GLU A 172 21.64 -11.85 7.13
N SER A 173 20.82 -12.23 6.16
CA SER A 173 20.54 -11.42 4.97
C SER A 173 19.03 -11.44 4.71
N PHE A 174 18.52 -10.37 4.08
CA PHE A 174 17.11 -10.22 3.78
C PHE A 174 16.90 -9.75 2.35
N SER A 175 16.18 -10.56 1.57
CA SER A 175 15.97 -10.37 0.13
C SER A 175 14.81 -9.43 -0.22
N GLY A 176 14.18 -8.80 0.77
CA GLY A 176 13.00 -7.96 0.58
C GLY A 176 11.69 -8.74 0.70
N THR A 177 10.63 -8.04 1.08
CA THR A 177 9.26 -8.58 1.13
C THR A 177 8.36 -7.72 0.24
N PRO A 178 7.69 -8.29 -0.79
CA PRO A 178 6.71 -7.56 -1.56
C PRO A 178 5.61 -7.01 -0.65
N TYR A 179 5.32 -5.72 -0.75
CA TYR A 179 4.41 -5.05 0.15
C TYR A 179 3.43 -4.17 -0.63
N LEU A 180 3.62 -2.85 -0.60
CA LEU A 180 2.67 -1.90 -1.15
C LEU A 180 2.56 -2.01 -2.67
N THR A 181 3.66 -2.33 -3.36
CA THR A 181 3.64 -2.58 -4.81
C THR A 181 2.76 -3.80 -5.14
N ALA A 182 2.82 -4.86 -4.34
CA ALA A 182 2.00 -6.06 -4.53
C ALA A 182 0.53 -5.81 -4.17
N ILE A 183 0.27 -5.08 -3.08
CA ILE A 183 -1.07 -4.70 -2.63
C ILE A 183 -1.78 -3.84 -3.69
N LEU A 184 -1.13 -2.80 -4.21
CA LEU A 184 -1.68 -1.95 -5.27
C LEU A 184 -1.87 -2.73 -6.58
N LYS A 185 -1.01 -3.70 -6.89
CA LYS A 185 -1.20 -4.59 -8.04
C LYS A 185 -2.48 -5.40 -7.90
N LYS A 186 -2.74 -6.02 -6.74
CA LYS A 186 -3.98 -6.76 -6.46
C LYS A 186 -5.22 -5.87 -6.60
N PHE A 187 -5.17 -4.64 -6.07
CA PHE A 187 -6.23 -3.66 -6.24
C PHE A 187 -6.55 -3.39 -7.72
N ARG A 188 -5.52 -3.12 -8.54
CA ARG A 188 -5.68 -2.91 -9.99
C ARG A 188 -6.25 -4.13 -10.71
N GLU A 189 -5.95 -5.34 -10.23
CA GLU A 189 -6.48 -6.59 -10.78
C GLU A 189 -7.96 -6.78 -10.44
N ARG A 190 -8.39 -6.48 -9.21
CA ARG A 190 -9.81 -6.50 -8.80
C ARG A 190 -10.67 -5.57 -9.65
N LEU A 191 -10.14 -4.40 -10.00
CA LEU A 191 -10.83 -3.42 -10.84
C LEU A 191 -11.05 -3.89 -12.29
N LYS A 192 -10.26 -4.85 -12.76
CA LYS A 192 -10.39 -5.43 -14.11
C LYS A 192 -11.41 -6.57 -14.19
N LYS A 193 -11.67 -7.27 -13.09
CA LYS A 193 -12.64 -8.38 -12.98
C LYS A 193 -14.06 -7.84 -12.99
#